data_AF-A0AAV8XI09-F1
#
_entry.id   AF-A0AAV8XI09-F1
#
_cell.length_a   1.000
_cell.length_b   1.000
_cell.length_c   1.000
_cell.angle_alpha   90.00
_cell.angle_beta   90.00
_cell.angle_gamma   90.00
#
_symmetry.space_group_name_H-M   'P 1'
#
loop_
_entity.id
_entity.type
_entity.pdbx_description
1 polymer ?
#
loop_
_entity_poly.entity_id
_entity_poly.type
_entity_poly.pdbx_seq_one_letter_code
_entity_poly.pdbx_strand_id
1 'polypeptide(L)'
;MLKKAQRKVVTRICSAYRTISTVAALVISGTPPIRLQIEERARTYGKDEDTKRQEKEETIRKWQREWEDTVVVGQWTKRLIPNVATWTNRKHGNVDYYLTQMLSGHGCFAAYLHKFALIESDICWYCQERDDAAHTFLHCIRWTRERTIVETAIGETLSTENITNTMIDSKEGWDVISQMAKGIISKKEEEERTRKRQLQGQE
;
A
#
# COMPACT_ATOMS: atom_id res chain seq x y z
N MET A 1 -22.19 -11.19 5.23
CA MET A 1 -22.08 -10.25 6.36
C MET A 1 -20.63 -10.04 6.80
N LEU A 2 -19.89 -11.11 7.11
CA LEU A 2 -18.51 -11.06 7.63
C LEU A 2 -17.49 -10.30 6.76
N LYS A 3 -17.45 -10.54 5.44
CA LYS A 3 -16.54 -9.81 4.52
C LYS A 3 -16.76 -8.30 4.52
N LYS A 4 -18.03 -7.85 4.60
CA LYS A 4 -18.39 -6.41 4.66
C LYS A 4 -17.95 -5.78 5.99
N ALA A 5 -18.09 -6.52 7.10
CA ALA A 5 -17.63 -6.06 8.40
C ALA A 5 -16.09 -5.97 8.46
N GLN A 6 -15.40 -7.02 8.02
CA GLN A 6 -13.93 -7.03 7.96
C GLN A 6 -13.40 -5.88 7.10
N ARG A 7 -14.00 -5.63 5.92
CA ARG A 7 -13.63 -4.51 5.05
C ARG A 7 -13.60 -3.18 5.82
N LYS A 8 -14.64 -2.87 6.62
CA LYS A 8 -14.68 -1.63 7.40
C LYS A 8 -13.56 -1.53 8.42
N VAL A 9 -13.17 -2.66 9.03
CA VAL A 9 -12.08 -2.72 10.01
C VAL A 9 -10.74 -2.52 9.32
N VAL A 10 -10.44 -3.28 8.26
CA VAL A 10 -9.12 -3.21 7.60
C VAL A 10 -8.87 -1.88 6.91
N THR A 11 -9.89 -1.27 6.29
CA THR A 11 -9.77 0.10 5.74
C THR A 11 -9.41 1.12 6.82
N ARG A 12 -9.85 0.94 8.07
CA ARG A 12 -9.45 1.82 9.19
C ARG A 12 -8.05 1.52 9.69
N ILE A 13 -7.67 0.24 9.80
CA ILE A 13 -6.33 -0.17 10.23
C ILE A 13 -5.27 0.47 9.35
N CYS A 14 -5.45 0.45 8.02
CA CYS A 14 -4.49 1.08 7.11
C CYS A 14 -4.87 2.52 6.72
N SER A 15 -5.90 3.13 7.30
CA SER A 15 -6.33 4.49 6.92
C SER A 15 -6.56 4.66 5.40
N ALA A 16 -7.05 3.63 4.72
CA ALA A 16 -7.23 3.62 3.27
C ALA A 16 -8.48 4.38 2.81
N TYR A 17 -8.47 4.82 1.55
CA TYR A 17 -9.68 5.28 0.86
C TYR A 17 -10.72 4.17 0.76
N ARG A 18 -12.00 4.53 0.84
CA ARG A 18 -13.14 3.59 0.77
C ARG A 18 -13.22 2.83 -0.56
N THR A 19 -12.56 3.31 -1.61
CA THR A 19 -12.52 2.72 -2.96
C THR A 19 -11.46 1.64 -3.11
N ILE A 20 -10.55 1.47 -2.14
CA ILE A 20 -9.52 0.42 -2.20
C ILE A 20 -10.16 -0.97 -2.34
N SER A 21 -9.55 -1.87 -3.12
CA SER A 21 -10.03 -3.25 -3.17
C SER A 21 -9.88 -3.92 -1.79
N THR A 22 -10.82 -4.81 -1.42
CA THR A 22 -10.76 -5.49 -0.12
C THR A 22 -9.50 -6.35 -0.02
N VAL A 23 -9.11 -7.00 -1.12
CA VAL A 23 -7.92 -7.86 -1.18
C VAL A 23 -6.63 -7.06 -0.95
N ALA A 24 -6.48 -5.88 -1.57
CA ALA A 24 -5.32 -5.01 -1.30
C ALA A 24 -5.33 -4.48 0.14
N ALA A 25 -6.49 -4.10 0.68
CA ALA A 25 -6.58 -3.62 2.06
C ALA A 25 -6.16 -4.69 3.08
N LEU A 26 -6.56 -5.95 2.87
CA LEU A 26 -6.15 -7.08 3.70
C LEU A 26 -4.63 -7.29 3.69
N VAL A 27 -4.01 -7.23 2.51
CA VAL A 27 -2.56 -7.38 2.37
C VAL A 27 -1.82 -6.21 3.02
N ILE A 28 -2.19 -4.96 2.72
CA ILE A 28 -1.57 -3.76 3.28
C ILE A 28 -1.68 -3.77 4.82
N SER A 29 -2.86 -4.08 5.36
CA SER A 29 -3.07 -4.14 6.82
C SER A 29 -2.48 -5.39 7.48
N GLY A 30 -1.91 -6.31 6.70
CA GLY A 30 -1.38 -7.58 7.20
C GLY A 30 -2.44 -8.45 7.89
N THR A 31 -3.69 -8.35 7.47
CA THR A 31 -4.82 -9.04 8.09
C THR A 31 -5.35 -10.13 7.16
N PRO A 32 -5.21 -11.43 7.50
CA PRO A 32 -5.75 -12.51 6.68
C PRO A 32 -7.29 -12.40 6.50
N PRO A 33 -7.85 -12.90 5.39
CA PRO A 33 -9.30 -13.00 5.21
C PRO A 33 -9.98 -13.67 6.41
N ILE A 34 -11.07 -13.06 6.92
CA ILE A 34 -11.75 -13.51 8.15
C ILE A 34 -12.21 -14.97 8.06
N ARG A 35 -12.56 -15.42 6.86
CA ARG A 35 -12.92 -16.82 6.60
C ARG A 35 -11.76 -17.75 6.96
N LEU A 36 -10.55 -17.47 6.48
CA LEU A 36 -9.38 -18.28 6.78
C LEU A 36 -9.04 -18.26 8.27
N GLN A 37 -9.21 -17.10 8.93
CA GLN A 37 -9.01 -16.99 10.38
C GLN A 37 -10.00 -17.83 11.19
N ILE A 38 -11.27 -17.89 10.76
CA ILE A 38 -12.29 -18.73 11.41
C ILE A 38 -11.95 -20.21 11.22
N GLU A 39 -11.60 -20.61 10.00
CA GLU A 39 -11.24 -22.00 9.72
C GLU A 39 -9.97 -22.42 10.47
N GLU A 40 -8.96 -21.56 10.57
CA GLU A 40 -7.77 -21.79 11.40
C GLU A 40 -8.15 -22.04 12.86
N ARG A 41 -8.98 -21.16 13.45
CA ARG A 41 -9.44 -21.30 14.84
C ARG A 41 -10.18 -22.61 15.08
N ALA A 42 -10.97 -23.07 14.11
CA ALA A 42 -11.66 -24.36 14.20
C ALA A 42 -10.68 -25.54 14.15
N ARG A 43 -9.68 -25.51 13.26
CA ARG A 43 -8.67 -26.58 13.12
C ARG A 43 -7.70 -26.67 14.30
N THR A 44 -7.45 -25.54 14.96
CA THR A 44 -6.50 -25.42 16.08
C THR A 44 -7.10 -25.64 17.47
N TYR A 45 -8.43 -25.79 17.57
CA TYR A 45 -9.10 -25.97 18.85
C TYR A 45 -8.65 -27.27 19.54
N GLY A 46 -8.16 -27.16 20.78
CA GLY A 46 -7.68 -28.29 21.56
C GLY A 46 -6.41 -28.96 21.03
N LYS A 47 -5.66 -28.31 20.12
CA LYS A 47 -4.40 -28.82 19.56
C LYS A 47 -3.17 -28.28 20.29
N ASP A 48 -2.06 -29.00 20.17
CA ASP A 48 -0.75 -28.56 20.66
C ASP A 48 -0.17 -27.41 19.81
N GLU A 49 0.89 -26.76 20.32
CA GLU A 49 1.50 -25.59 19.69
C GLU A 49 2.13 -25.88 18.32
N ASP A 50 2.68 -27.07 18.09
CA ASP A 50 3.26 -27.42 16.80
C ASP A 50 2.17 -27.59 15.74
N THR A 51 1.07 -28.25 16.08
CA THR A 51 -0.10 -28.32 15.21
C THR A 51 -0.66 -26.92 14.91
N LYS A 52 -0.74 -26.03 15.92
CA LYS A 52 -1.18 -24.64 15.70
C LYS A 52 -0.29 -23.88 14.74
N ARG A 53 1.02 -24.04 14.86
CA ARG A 53 2.01 -23.42 13.96
C ARG A 53 1.83 -23.88 12.52
N GLN A 54 1.69 -25.19 12.31
CA GLN A 54 1.44 -25.78 10.98
C GLN A 54 0.13 -25.28 10.36
N GLU A 55 -0.93 -25.19 11.16
CA GLU A 55 -2.22 -24.69 10.69
C GLU A 55 -2.20 -23.21 10.30
N LYS A 56 -1.43 -22.40 11.04
CA LYS A 56 -1.18 -20.99 10.70
C LYS A 56 -0.38 -20.86 9.41
N GLU A 57 0.64 -21.69 9.19
CA GLU A 57 1.38 -21.74 7.93
C GLU A 57 0.45 -22.10 6.76
N GLU A 58 -0.47 -23.06 6.94
CA GLU A 58 -1.44 -23.42 5.91
C GLU A 58 -2.45 -22.30 5.63
N THR A 59 -2.88 -21.55 6.64
CA THR A 59 -3.69 -20.33 6.45
C THR A 59 -2.97 -19.31 5.59
N ILE A 60 -1.68 -19.06 5.87
CA ILE A 60 -0.86 -18.13 5.08
C ILE A 60 -0.69 -18.64 3.64
N ARG A 61 -0.46 -19.94 3.42
CA ARG A 61 -0.39 -20.53 2.07
C ARG A 61 -1.70 -20.38 1.30
N LYS A 62 -2.85 -20.61 1.95
CA LYS A 62 -4.17 -20.37 1.35
C LYS A 62 -4.36 -18.91 0.97
N TRP A 63 -3.96 -17.99 1.85
CA TRP A 63 -4.04 -16.57 1.57
C TRP A 63 -3.12 -16.13 0.43
N GLN A 64 -1.90 -16.65 0.37
CA GLN A 64 -0.97 -16.40 -0.74
C GLN A 64 -1.55 -16.83 -2.08
N ARG A 65 -2.18 -18.02 -2.16
CA ARG A 65 -2.88 -18.48 -3.37
C ARG A 65 -4.02 -17.54 -3.78
N GLU A 66 -4.90 -17.17 -2.83
CA GLU A 66 -5.96 -16.19 -3.09
C GLU A 66 -5.40 -14.83 -3.57
N TRP A 67 -4.23 -14.45 -3.07
CA TRP A 67 -3.57 -13.23 -3.50
C TRP A 67 -3.08 -13.34 -4.94
N GLU A 68 -2.35 -14.41 -5.27
CA GLU A 68 -1.85 -14.71 -6.62
C GLU A 68 -2.97 -14.78 -7.66
N ASP A 69 -4.10 -15.43 -7.33
CA ASP A 69 -5.27 -15.58 -8.20
C ASP A 69 -6.02 -14.26 -8.50
N THR A 70 -5.74 -13.19 -7.75
CA THR A 70 -6.37 -11.88 -7.97
C THR A 70 -5.82 -11.21 -9.25
N VAL A 71 -6.56 -11.20 -10.35
CA VAL A 71 -6.08 -10.66 -11.64
C VAL A 71 -6.56 -9.24 -12.00
N VAL A 72 -7.68 -8.77 -11.44
CA VAL A 72 -8.28 -7.47 -11.87
C VAL A 72 -7.90 -6.29 -10.97
N VAL A 73 -7.79 -6.51 -9.66
CA VAL A 73 -7.68 -5.43 -8.66
C VAL A 73 -6.41 -5.56 -7.83
N GLY A 74 -5.87 -4.44 -7.36
CA GLY A 74 -4.71 -4.45 -6.46
C GLY A 74 -3.39 -4.86 -7.12
N GLN A 75 -3.28 -4.84 -8.46
CA GLN A 75 -2.05 -5.23 -9.17
C GLN A 75 -0.82 -4.42 -8.73
N TRP A 76 -0.99 -3.12 -8.50
CA TRP A 76 0.07 -2.28 -7.95
C TRP A 76 0.54 -2.78 -6.57
N THR A 77 -0.40 -2.99 -5.64
CA THR A 77 -0.10 -3.54 -4.32
C THR A 77 0.54 -4.93 -4.41
N LYS A 78 0.14 -5.76 -5.38
CA LYS A 78 0.72 -7.10 -5.59
C LYS A 78 2.16 -7.01 -6.07
N ARG A 79 2.47 -6.08 -6.97
CA ARG A 79 3.84 -5.87 -7.44
C ARG A 79 4.75 -5.46 -6.29
N LEU A 80 4.26 -4.60 -5.38
CA LEU A 80 4.98 -4.17 -4.19
C LEU A 80 5.03 -5.26 -3.10
N ILE A 81 3.96 -6.02 -2.90
CA ILE A 81 3.84 -7.02 -1.84
C ILE A 81 3.47 -8.36 -2.47
N PRO A 82 4.43 -9.04 -3.13
CA PRO A 82 4.16 -10.31 -3.79
C PRO A 82 3.95 -11.45 -2.79
N ASN A 83 4.63 -11.42 -1.64
CA ASN A 83 4.58 -12.46 -0.62
C ASN A 83 3.91 -11.94 0.67
N VAL A 84 2.71 -12.45 0.98
CA VAL A 84 1.96 -12.05 2.17
C VAL A 84 2.60 -12.55 3.46
N ALA A 85 3.31 -13.67 3.43
CA ALA A 85 4.00 -14.22 4.60
C ALA A 85 5.15 -13.30 5.03
N THR A 86 6.01 -12.92 4.08
CA THR A 86 7.14 -12.04 4.33
C THR A 86 6.67 -10.68 4.83
N TRP A 87 5.65 -10.11 4.18
CA TRP A 87 5.06 -8.86 4.64
C TRP A 87 4.52 -9.00 6.06
N THR A 88 3.66 -9.98 6.33
CA THR A 88 2.96 -10.07 7.64
C THR A 88 3.82 -10.54 8.81
N ASN A 89 4.95 -11.22 8.56
CA ASN A 89 5.84 -11.71 9.61
C ASN A 89 6.88 -10.69 10.09
N ARG A 90 6.96 -9.51 9.47
CA ARG A 90 7.83 -8.42 9.94
C ARG A 90 7.50 -8.04 11.38
N LYS A 91 8.52 -7.70 12.18
CA LYS A 91 8.39 -7.35 13.61
C LYS A 91 8.32 -5.84 13.85
N HIS A 92 8.35 -5.06 12.80
CA HIS A 92 8.42 -3.60 12.82
C HIS A 92 7.50 -3.00 11.77
N GLY A 93 7.23 -1.70 11.92
CA GLY A 93 6.55 -0.93 10.90
C GLY A 93 5.03 -1.06 10.88
N ASN A 94 4.37 0.08 11.11
CA ASN A 94 2.92 0.20 10.97
C ASN A 94 2.59 0.95 9.69
N VAL A 95 1.51 0.55 9.03
CA VAL A 95 0.97 1.28 7.88
C VAL A 95 0.11 2.44 8.36
N ASP A 96 0.38 3.63 7.84
CA ASP A 96 -0.41 4.83 8.10
C ASP A 96 -1.13 5.30 6.82
N TYR A 97 -1.79 6.46 6.89
CA TYR A 97 -2.46 7.07 5.75
C TYR A 97 -1.55 7.26 4.53
N TYR A 98 -0.34 7.81 4.73
CA TYR A 98 0.57 8.17 3.66
C TYR A 98 1.17 6.93 2.99
N LEU A 99 1.63 6.00 3.81
CA LEU A 99 2.19 4.75 3.32
C LEU A 99 1.12 3.90 2.62
N THR A 100 -0.12 3.94 3.10
CA THR A 100 -1.22 3.25 2.43
C THR A 100 -1.55 3.86 1.07
N GLN A 101 -1.43 5.17 0.88
CA GLN A 101 -1.56 5.75 -0.47
C GLN A 101 -0.48 5.23 -1.41
N MET A 102 0.77 5.18 -0.94
CA MET A 102 1.90 4.62 -1.69
C MET A 102 1.65 3.16 -2.09
N LEU A 103 1.28 2.32 -1.14
CA LEU A 103 1.10 0.87 -1.35
C LEU A 103 -0.16 0.54 -2.16
N SER A 104 -1.20 1.36 -2.09
CA SER A 104 -2.47 1.11 -2.78
C SER A 104 -2.55 1.76 -4.16
N GLY A 105 -1.80 2.85 -4.38
CA GLY A 105 -1.98 3.70 -5.57
C GLY A 105 -3.25 4.54 -5.53
N HIS A 106 -3.89 4.65 -4.36
CA HIS A 106 -5.07 5.50 -4.15
C HIS A 106 -4.63 6.76 -3.41
N GLY A 107 -4.96 7.94 -3.93
CA GLY A 107 -4.45 9.17 -3.35
C GLY A 107 -4.55 10.38 -4.27
N CYS A 108 -3.73 11.39 -3.99
CA CYS A 108 -3.58 12.60 -4.82
C CYS A 108 -2.78 12.36 -6.11
N PHE A 109 -2.95 11.20 -6.77
CA PHE A 109 -2.32 10.88 -8.05
C PHE A 109 -3.30 11.22 -9.18
N ALA A 110 -2.88 11.99 -10.20
CA ALA A 110 -3.78 12.45 -11.25
C ALA A 110 -4.46 11.27 -11.97
N ALA A 111 -3.75 10.17 -12.21
CA ALA A 111 -4.35 8.96 -12.80
C ALA A 111 -5.44 8.32 -11.94
N TYR A 112 -5.30 8.39 -10.61
CA TYR A 112 -6.35 7.93 -9.71
C TYR A 112 -7.54 8.89 -9.69
N LEU A 113 -7.30 10.22 -9.65
CA LEU A 113 -8.35 11.23 -9.61
C LEU A 113 -9.16 11.27 -10.93
N HIS A 114 -8.48 11.19 -12.07
CA HIS A 114 -9.07 11.14 -13.41
C HIS A 114 -9.96 9.90 -13.59
N LYS A 115 -9.55 8.74 -13.08
CA LYS A 115 -10.36 7.51 -13.08
C LYS A 115 -11.74 7.69 -12.43
N PHE A 116 -11.88 8.62 -11.48
CA PHE A 116 -13.14 8.95 -10.81
C PHE A 116 -13.76 10.25 -11.31
N ALA A 117 -13.31 10.78 -12.46
CA ALA A 117 -13.77 12.03 -13.07
C ALA A 117 -13.69 13.23 -12.11
N LEU A 118 -12.69 13.25 -11.22
CA LEU A 118 -12.46 14.36 -10.28
C LEU A 118 -11.56 15.46 -10.88
N ILE A 119 -10.85 15.15 -11.95
CA ILE A 119 -10.03 16.05 -12.77
C ILE A 119 -10.08 15.55 -14.22
N GLU A 120 -9.68 16.40 -15.16
CA GLU A 120 -9.81 16.13 -16.61
C GLU A 120 -8.66 15.31 -17.22
N SER A 121 -7.53 15.18 -16.52
CA SER A 121 -6.31 14.56 -17.07
C SER A 121 -5.60 13.69 -16.05
N ASP A 122 -5.01 12.58 -16.48
CA ASP A 122 -4.16 11.71 -15.67
C ASP A 122 -2.67 12.09 -15.68
N ILE A 123 -2.35 13.26 -16.23
CA ILE A 123 -0.98 13.74 -16.42
C ILE A 123 -0.45 14.47 -15.18
N CYS A 124 0.82 14.22 -14.88
CA CYS A 124 1.57 14.81 -13.78
C CYS A 124 1.80 16.29 -13.99
N TRP A 125 1.38 17.10 -13.01
CA TRP A 125 1.51 18.56 -13.03
C TRP A 125 2.95 19.08 -13.06
N TYR A 126 3.94 18.21 -12.87
CA TYR A 126 5.34 18.59 -12.76
C TYR A 126 6.17 18.25 -14.00
N CYS A 127 5.82 17.19 -14.73
CA CYS A 127 6.69 16.65 -15.77
C CYS A 127 5.98 15.95 -16.93
N GLN A 128 4.67 16.15 -17.10
CA GLN A 128 3.92 15.71 -18.30
C GLN A 128 3.85 14.19 -18.55
N GLU A 129 4.32 13.37 -17.61
CA GLU A 129 4.15 11.92 -17.61
C GLU A 129 2.85 11.51 -16.94
N ARG A 130 2.40 10.27 -17.14
CA ARG A 130 1.23 9.73 -16.42
C ARG A 130 1.49 9.69 -14.91
N ASP A 131 0.59 10.25 -14.11
CA ASP A 131 0.75 10.40 -12.66
C ASP A 131 0.06 9.28 -11.88
N ASP A 132 0.74 8.15 -11.73
CA ASP A 132 0.40 7.11 -10.76
C ASP A 132 1.40 7.09 -9.59
N ALA A 133 1.18 6.16 -8.64
CA ALA A 133 2.08 6.02 -7.50
C ALA A 133 3.50 5.62 -7.92
N ALA A 134 3.67 4.74 -8.90
CA ALA A 134 5.00 4.36 -9.38
C ALA A 134 5.75 5.59 -9.88
N HIS A 135 5.11 6.39 -10.73
CA HIS A 135 5.65 7.65 -11.21
C HIS A 135 5.98 8.60 -10.05
N THR A 136 5.02 8.89 -9.17
CA THR A 136 5.22 9.85 -8.08
C THR A 136 6.39 9.45 -7.17
N PHE A 137 6.49 8.17 -6.77
CA PHE A 137 7.50 7.74 -5.82
C PHE A 137 8.85 7.37 -6.41
N LEU A 138 8.93 6.98 -7.70
CA LEU A 138 10.13 6.39 -8.28
C LEU A 138 10.71 7.19 -9.46
N HIS A 139 9.91 8.03 -10.15
CA HIS A 139 10.33 8.61 -11.43
C HIS A 139 10.17 10.12 -11.51
N CYS A 140 9.18 10.70 -10.84
CA CYS A 140 8.83 12.10 -10.98
C CYS A 140 9.98 13.02 -10.56
N ILE A 141 10.43 13.90 -11.46
CA ILE A 141 11.53 14.84 -11.21
C ILE A 141 11.29 15.75 -10.00
N ARG A 142 10.03 15.99 -9.66
CA ARG A 142 9.64 16.84 -8.53
C ARG A 142 10.11 16.28 -7.19
N TRP A 143 10.24 14.97 -7.08
CA TRP A 143 10.56 14.25 -5.84
C TRP A 143 11.96 13.65 -5.83
N THR A 144 12.85 14.11 -6.73
CA THR A 144 14.23 13.62 -6.81
C THR A 144 14.96 13.80 -5.50
N ARG A 145 14.82 14.95 -4.83
CA ARG A 145 15.49 15.22 -3.55
C ARG A 145 15.06 14.22 -2.48
N GLU A 146 13.76 13.98 -2.34
CA GLU A 146 13.21 13.03 -1.38
C GLU A 146 13.69 11.60 -1.67
N ARG A 147 13.72 11.18 -2.94
CA ARG A 147 14.27 9.88 -3.35
C ARG A 147 15.76 9.75 -3.07
N THR A 148 16.58 10.74 -3.43
CA THR A 148 18.03 10.68 -3.26
C THR A 148 18.44 10.52 -1.80
N ILE A 149 17.70 11.11 -0.86
CA ILE A 149 17.92 10.91 0.58
C ILE A 149 17.77 9.44 0.95
N VAL A 150 16.70 8.80 0.47
CA VAL A 150 16.45 7.37 0.69
C VAL A 150 17.54 6.53 0.02
N GLU A 151 17.81 6.76 -1.27
CA GLU A 151 18.79 6.00 -2.06
C GLU A 151 20.18 6.05 -1.44
N THR A 152 20.58 7.21 -0.91
CA THR A 152 21.84 7.37 -0.17
C THR A 152 21.84 6.57 1.13
N ALA A 153 20.72 6.56 1.86
CA ALA A 153 20.60 5.83 3.13
C ALA A 153 20.62 4.31 2.94
N ILE A 154 20.06 3.80 1.83
CA ILE A 154 19.98 2.36 1.54
C ILE A 154 21.15 1.86 0.68
N GLY A 155 21.90 2.76 0.05
CA GLY A 155 23.06 2.42 -0.79
C GLY A 155 22.70 1.86 -2.17
N GLU A 156 21.46 2.03 -2.63
CA GLU A 156 20.95 1.52 -3.91
C GLU A 156 19.90 2.49 -4.49
N THR A 157 19.74 2.48 -5.82
CA THR A 157 18.65 3.18 -6.51
C THR A 157 17.30 2.58 -6.13
N LEU A 158 16.31 3.44 -5.87
CA LEU A 158 14.99 2.98 -5.45
C LEU A 158 14.18 2.52 -6.67
N SER A 159 13.57 1.35 -6.56
CA SER A 159 12.79 0.71 -7.62
C SER A 159 11.47 0.16 -7.08
N THR A 160 10.63 -0.35 -7.98
CA THR A 160 9.38 -1.01 -7.53
C THR A 160 9.69 -2.32 -6.81
N GLU A 161 10.80 -2.94 -7.20
CA GLU A 161 11.23 -4.27 -6.78
C GLU A 161 11.92 -4.26 -5.41
N ASN A 162 12.60 -3.16 -5.03
CA ASN A 162 13.29 -3.08 -3.74
C ASN A 162 12.57 -2.25 -2.66
N ILE A 163 11.69 -1.31 -3.01
CA ILE A 163 11.12 -0.36 -2.03
C ILE A 163 10.47 -1.04 -0.81
N THR A 164 9.72 -2.14 -1.02
CA THR A 164 9.11 -2.90 0.08
C THR A 164 10.05 -3.90 0.71
N ASN A 165 11.02 -4.45 -0.02
CA ASN A 165 12.05 -5.31 0.55
C ASN A 165 12.88 -4.53 1.57
N THR A 166 13.32 -3.32 1.22
CA THR A 166 13.97 -2.38 2.14
C THR A 166 13.17 -2.15 3.42
N MET A 167 11.84 -1.99 3.29
CA MET A 167 10.95 -1.82 4.44
C MET A 167 10.86 -3.09 5.30
N ILE A 168 10.85 -4.27 4.67
CA ILE A 168 10.76 -5.56 5.35
C ILE A 168 12.06 -5.88 6.10
N ASP A 169 13.21 -5.57 5.50
CA ASP A 169 14.52 -6.02 5.97
C ASP A 169 14.96 -5.35 7.28
N SER A 170 14.55 -4.12 7.52
CA SER A 170 14.95 -3.39 8.74
C SER A 170 13.92 -2.34 9.17
N LYS A 171 13.96 -2.00 10.47
CA LYS A 171 13.15 -0.91 11.00
C LYS A 171 13.60 0.43 10.42
N GLU A 172 14.91 0.61 10.25
CA GLU A 172 15.52 1.80 9.68
C GLU A 172 15.06 2.00 8.23
N GLY A 173 15.07 0.93 7.42
CA GLY A 173 14.55 0.95 6.05
C GLY A 173 13.05 1.29 6.01
N TRP A 174 12.25 0.72 6.92
CA TRP A 174 10.84 1.08 7.06
C TRP A 174 10.66 2.57 7.38
N ASP A 175 11.40 3.10 8.35
CA ASP A 175 11.27 4.47 8.83
C ASP A 175 11.66 5.48 7.74
N VAL A 176 12.74 5.22 7.00
CA VAL A 176 13.18 6.09 5.89
C VAL A 176 12.16 6.13 4.75
N ILE A 177 11.64 4.97 4.31
CA ILE A 177 10.61 4.93 3.26
C ILE A 177 9.31 5.56 3.73
N SER A 178 8.90 5.33 4.98
CA SER A 178 7.68 5.92 5.55
C SER A 178 7.78 7.44 5.63
N GLN A 179 8.94 7.97 6.01
CA GLN A 179 9.18 9.42 6.04
C GLN A 179 9.14 10.03 4.63
N MET A 180 9.74 9.37 3.64
CA MET A 180 9.66 9.79 2.24
C MET A 180 8.19 9.79 1.76
N ALA A 181 7.44 8.72 2.02
CA ALA A 181 6.04 8.61 1.64
C ALA A 181 5.19 9.75 2.22
N LYS A 182 5.37 10.01 3.52
CA LYS A 182 4.72 11.11 4.23
C LYS A 182 5.07 12.48 3.64
N GLY A 183 6.35 12.75 3.41
CA GLY A 183 6.81 14.04 2.88
C GLY A 183 6.28 14.32 1.48
N ILE A 184 6.33 13.32 0.59
CA ILE A 184 5.83 13.43 -0.79
C ILE A 184 4.32 13.64 -0.80
N ILE A 185 3.55 12.77 -0.13
CA ILE A 185 2.08 12.84 -0.18
C ILE A 185 1.57 14.12 0.49
N SER A 186 2.10 14.50 1.66
CA SER A 186 1.63 15.70 2.36
C SER A 186 1.78 16.94 1.47
N LYS A 187 2.93 17.09 0.82
CA LYS A 187 3.23 18.22 -0.06
C LYS A 187 2.44 18.16 -1.36
N LYS A 188 2.30 16.98 -1.97
CA LYS A 188 1.51 16.81 -3.19
C LYS A 188 0.03 17.13 -2.98
N GLU A 189 -0.56 16.69 -1.86
CA GLU A 189 -1.95 17.03 -1.50
C GLU A 189 -2.15 18.52 -1.23
N GLU A 190 -1.18 19.18 -0.60
CA GLU A 190 -1.22 20.64 -0.39
C GLU A 190 -1.22 21.40 -1.72
N GLU A 191 -0.36 20.99 -2.64
CA GLU A 191 -0.28 21.57 -3.97
C GLU A 191 -1.53 21.24 -4.82
N GLU A 192 -2.14 20.05 -4.68
CA GLU A 192 -3.45 19.72 -5.26
C GLU A 192 -4.55 20.67 -4.75
N ARG A 193 -4.65 20.84 -3.43
CA ARG A 193 -5.65 21.73 -2.81
C ARG A 193 -5.49 23.17 -3.29
N THR A 194 -4.25 23.63 -3.44
CA THR A 194 -3.94 24.97 -3.96
C THR A 194 -4.39 25.12 -5.41
N ARG A 195 -4.08 24.15 -6.28
CA ARG A 195 -4.54 24.14 -7.68
C ARG A 195 -6.06 24.16 -7.79
N LYS A 196 -6.77 23.35 -7.00
CA LYS A 196 -8.25 23.33 -6.98
C LYS A 196 -8.85 24.68 -6.61
N ARG A 197 -8.29 25.37 -5.60
CA ARG A 197 -8.74 26.71 -5.21
C ARG A 197 -8.51 27.76 -6.30
N GLN A 198 -7.39 27.68 -7.01
CA GLN A 198 -7.09 28.59 -8.12
C GLN A 198 -8.07 28.43 -9.27
N LEU A 199 -8.44 27.20 -9.62
CA LEU A 199 -9.42 26.91 -10.67
C LEU A 199 -10.84 27.36 -10.28
N GLN A 200 -11.25 27.14 -9.02
CA GLN A 200 -12.58 27.55 -8.53
C GLN A 200 -12.72 29.07 -8.31
N GLY A 201 -11.62 29.80 -8.18
CA GLY A 201 -11.63 31.26 -8.08
C GLY A 201 -11.57 31.98 -9.43
N GLN A 202 -11.52 31.24 -10.54
CA GLN A 202 -11.50 31.75 -11.91
C GLN A 202 -12.85 31.60 -12.65
N GLU A 203 -13.82 30.91 -12.02
CA GLU A 203 -15.22 30.79 -12.46
C GLU A 203 -16.12 31.80 -11.71
#